data_AF-A0A1V2AX12-F1
#
_entry.id   AF-A0A1V2AX12-F1
#
_cell.length_a   1.000
_cell.length_b   1.000
_cell.length_c   1.000
_cell.angle_alpha   90.00
_cell.angle_beta   90.00
_cell.angle_gamma   90.00
#
_symmetry.space_group_name_H-M   'P 1'
#
loop_
_entity.id
_entity.type
_entity.pdbx_description
1 polymer ?
#
loop_
_entity_poly.entity_id
_entity_poly.type
_entity_poly.pdbx_seq_one_letter_code
_entity_poly.pdbx_strand_id
1 'polypeptide(L)'
;MKIKKLDIKSFRHLNQLIFDFTYPEGHEKSGMPLEKICFIGQSATGKTGILELIKDNLISLRNAKLCNNYLDIYDGLNFDGEIDYLSPSDLIKTQGNRIYINGNVIPELPSSGGSCKWCTRCA
;
A
#
# COMPACT_ATOMS: atom_id res chain seq x y z
N MET A 1 -11.00 -1.79 3.14
CA MET A 1 -9.97 -0.73 3.13
C MET A 1 -10.32 0.26 2.03
N LYS A 2 -10.18 1.56 2.29
CA LYS A 2 -10.33 2.64 1.30
C LYS A 2 -8.96 3.27 1.05
N ILE A 3 -8.71 3.82 -0.14
CA ILE A 3 -7.45 4.51 -0.45
C ILE A 3 -7.63 5.99 -0.15
N LYS A 4 -6.68 6.59 0.58
CA LYS A 4 -6.64 8.03 0.87
C LYS A 4 -5.67 8.76 -0.03
N LYS A 5 -4.48 8.22 -0.23
CA LYS A 5 -3.41 8.87 -0.97
C LYS A 5 -2.60 7.84 -1.73
N LEU A 6 -2.14 8.22 -2.93
CA LEU A 6 -1.23 7.44 -3.75
C LEU A 6 -0.14 8.38 -4.25
N ASP A 7 1.10 8.12 -3.83
CA ASP A 7 2.29 8.80 -4.28
C ASP A 7 3.14 7.82 -5.09
N ILE A 8 3.45 8.17 -6.33
CA ILE A 8 4.25 7.39 -7.26
C ILE A 8 5.48 8.24 -7.61
N LYS A 9 6.65 7.86 -7.11
CA LYS A 9 7.91 8.55 -7.43
C LYS A 9 8.37 8.20 -8.84
N SER A 10 8.37 6.91 -9.17
CA SER A 10 8.76 6.38 -10.47
C SER A 10 8.03 5.08 -10.78
N PHE A 11 7.15 5.07 -11.78
CA PHE A 11 6.51 3.84 -12.25
C PHE A 11 6.30 3.86 -13.78
N ARG A 12 7.02 2.99 -14.49
CA ARG A 12 7.03 2.88 -15.95
C ARG A 12 7.41 4.20 -16.64
N HIS A 13 6.41 4.96 -17.10
CA HIS A 13 6.55 6.24 -17.80
C HIS A 13 5.99 7.44 -16.99
N LEU A 14 5.51 7.16 -15.78
CA LEU A 14 4.90 8.14 -14.89
C LEU A 14 5.95 8.53 -13.84
N ASN A 15 6.32 9.81 -13.84
CA ASN A 15 7.28 10.37 -12.89
C ASN A 15 6.52 11.33 -11.97
N GLN A 16 6.74 11.20 -10.65
CA GLN A 16 6.27 12.14 -9.63
C GLN A 16 4.77 12.47 -9.67
N LEU A 17 3.92 11.44 -9.55
CA LEU A 17 2.47 11.63 -9.45
C LEU A 17 1.99 11.47 -8.02
N ILE A 18 1.32 12.49 -7.52
CA ILE A 18 0.67 12.47 -6.22
C ILE A 18 -0.84 12.62 -6.44
N PHE A 19 -1.59 11.59 -6.05
CA PHE A 19 -3.04 11.60 -6.02
C PHE A 19 -3.51 11.67 -4.57
N ASP A 20 -4.25 12.72 -4.26
CA ASP A 20 -5.03 12.81 -3.02
C ASP A 20 -6.48 12.42 -3.34
N PHE A 21 -6.97 11.39 -2.67
CA PHE A 21 -8.33 10.88 -2.81
C PHE A 21 -9.19 11.26 -1.61
N THR A 22 -8.89 12.35 -0.91
CA THR A 22 -9.73 12.90 0.14
C THR A 22 -10.63 14.03 -0.37
N TYR A 23 -11.79 14.23 0.27
CA TYR A 23 -12.63 15.38 -0.05
C TYR A 23 -11.92 16.68 0.34
N PRO A 24 -12.00 17.73 -0.51
CA PRO A 24 -11.35 19.01 -0.25
C PRO A 24 -11.98 19.74 0.94
N GLU A 25 -11.24 20.73 1.44
CA GLU A 25 -11.71 21.62 2.50
C GLU A 25 -13.01 22.33 2.07
N GLY A 26 -14.00 22.38 2.99
CA GLY A 26 -15.32 22.96 2.71
C GLY A 26 -16.40 21.95 2.30
N HIS A 27 -16.05 20.67 2.15
CA HIS A 27 -17.04 19.59 1.94
C HIS A 27 -17.50 19.00 3.29
N GLU A 28 -18.77 18.59 3.43
CA GLU A 28 -19.30 17.96 4.66
C GLU A 28 -18.49 16.71 5.08
N LYS A 29 -17.88 16.03 4.10
CA LYS A 29 -17.02 14.87 4.28
C LYS A 29 -15.53 15.19 4.17
N SER A 30 -15.13 16.44 4.40
CA SER A 30 -13.73 16.90 4.30
C SER A 30 -12.77 15.94 5.02
N GLY A 31 -11.68 15.56 4.35
CA GLY A 31 -10.67 14.63 4.88
C GLY A 31 -11.06 13.14 4.88
N MET A 32 -12.32 12.80 4.55
CA MET A 32 -12.71 11.40 4.31
C MET A 32 -12.27 10.96 2.91
N PRO A 33 -11.94 9.67 2.70
CA PRO A 33 -11.66 9.15 1.38
C PRO A 33 -12.91 9.21 0.47
N LEU A 34 -12.67 9.52 -0.80
CA LEU A 34 -13.69 9.56 -1.85
C LEU A 34 -14.41 8.21 -1.95
N GLU A 35 -15.72 8.27 -2.20
CA GLU A 35 -16.54 7.06 -2.33
C GLU A 35 -16.39 6.41 -3.71
N LYS A 36 -16.15 7.23 -4.74
CA LYS A 36 -15.96 6.79 -6.12
C LYS A 36 -14.81 7.58 -6.74
N ILE A 37 -13.90 6.86 -7.38
CA ILE A 37 -12.75 7.42 -8.09
C ILE A 37 -12.81 6.86 -9.51
N CYS A 38 -12.64 7.72 -10.51
CA CYS A 38 -12.59 7.32 -11.92
C CYS A 38 -11.31 7.87 -12.54
N PHE A 39 -10.52 7.00 -13.17
CA PHE A 39 -9.32 7.40 -13.92
C PHE A 39 -9.70 7.66 -15.38
N ILE A 40 -9.61 8.91 -15.82
CA ILE A 40 -9.97 9.35 -17.18
C ILE A 40 -8.72 9.88 -17.88
N GLY A 41 -8.53 9.56 -19.16
CA GLY A 41 -7.42 10.05 -19.97
C GLY A 41 -7.35 9.35 -21.33
N GLN A 42 -6.47 9.80 -22.22
CA GLN A 42 -6.24 9.20 -23.53
C GLN A 42 -5.72 7.75 -23.45
N SER A 43 -5.84 6.97 -24.51
CA SER A 43 -5.32 5.58 -24.55
C SER A 43 -3.82 5.54 -24.24
N ALA A 44 -3.35 4.46 -23.60
CA ALA A 44 -1.94 4.24 -23.20
C ALA A 44 -1.33 5.23 -22.18
N THR A 45 -2.11 6.07 -21.51
CA THR A 45 -1.61 7.03 -20.48
C THR A 45 -1.31 6.42 -19.10
N GLY A 46 -1.19 5.09 -18.98
CA GLY A 46 -0.85 4.43 -17.71
C GLY A 46 -2.02 4.17 -16.75
N LYS A 47 -3.29 4.38 -17.15
CA LYS A 47 -4.48 4.07 -16.32
C LYS A 47 -4.49 2.63 -15.80
N THR A 48 -4.27 1.66 -16.69
CA THR A 48 -4.19 0.25 -16.31
C THR A 48 -3.01 0.00 -15.37
N GLY A 49 -1.87 0.66 -15.61
CA GLY A 49 -0.70 0.53 -14.74
C GLY A 49 -0.93 1.03 -13.32
N ILE A 50 -1.67 2.12 -13.13
CA ILE A 50 -2.05 2.62 -11.80
C ILE A 50 -2.96 1.61 -11.09
N LEU A 51 -3.95 1.07 -11.81
CA LEU A 51 -4.86 0.06 -11.25
C LEU A 51 -4.13 -1.25 -10.91
N GLU A 52 -3.19 -1.69 -11.75
CA GLU A 52 -2.32 -2.84 -11.49
C GLU A 52 -1.48 -2.61 -10.23
N LEU A 53 -0.82 -1.45 -10.10
CA LEU A 53 -0.01 -1.11 -8.93
C LEU A 53 -0.83 -1.17 -7.64
N ILE A 54 -2.01 -0.54 -7.62
CA ILE A 54 -2.91 -0.58 -6.46
C ILE A 54 -3.33 -2.01 -6.14
N LYS A 55 -3.69 -2.79 -7.17
CA LYS A 55 -4.14 -4.17 -7.02
C LYS A 55 -3.03 -5.06 -6.45
N ASP A 56 -1.83 -4.99 -6.99
CA ASP A 56 -0.69 -5.81 -6.58
C ASP A 56 -0.29 -5.46 -5.14
N ASN A 57 -0.27 -4.17 -4.79
CA ASN A 57 -0.03 -3.72 -3.42
C ASN A 57 -1.08 -4.26 -2.43
N LEU A 58 -2.37 -4.23 -2.79
CA LEU A 58 -3.45 -4.79 -1.98
C LEU A 58 -3.35 -6.32 -1.83
N ILE A 59 -2.93 -7.04 -2.87
CA ILE A 59 -2.73 -8.48 -2.81
C ILE A 59 -1.56 -8.82 -1.87
N SER A 60 -0.43 -8.12 -1.98
CA SER A 60 0.71 -8.29 -1.07
C SER A 60 0.32 -7.99 0.37
N LEU A 61 -0.43 -6.90 0.61
CA LEU A 61 -0.97 -6.57 1.94
C LEU A 61 -1.88 -7.65 2.50
N ARG A 62 -2.76 -8.22 1.67
CA ARG A 62 -3.67 -9.29 2.08
C ARG A 62 -2.92 -10.59 2.42
N ASN A 63 -1.82 -10.86 1.72
CA ASN A 63 -1.01 -12.05 1.91
C ASN A 63 0.03 -11.89 3.03
N ALA A 64 0.27 -10.66 3.49
CA ALA A 64 1.20 -10.38 4.58
C ALA A 64 0.70 -11.06 5.86
N LYS A 65 1.61 -11.80 6.52
CA LYS A 65 1.34 -12.44 7.81
C LYS A 65 2.17 -11.79 8.90
N LEU A 66 1.57 -11.65 10.08
CA LEU A 66 2.26 -11.23 11.30
C LEU A 66 2.73 -12.48 12.05
N CYS A 67 4.04 -12.67 12.11
CA CYS A 67 4.71 -13.77 12.81
C CYS A 67 5.65 -13.19 13.86
N ASN A 68 5.36 -13.37 15.15
CA ASN A 68 6.20 -12.87 16.26
C ASN A 68 6.55 -11.38 16.17
N ASN A 69 5.56 -10.53 15.83
CA ASN A 69 5.71 -9.09 15.57
C ASN A 69 6.53 -8.72 14.31
N TYR A 70 6.91 -9.70 13.50
CA TYR A 70 7.53 -9.48 12.20
C TYR A 70 6.53 -9.68 11.09
N LEU A 71 6.72 -8.92 10.02
CA LEU A 71 5.92 -9.03 8.81
C LEU A 71 6.60 -10.00 7.83
N ASP A 72 5.87 -11.04 7.44
CA ASP A 72 6.26 -11.97 6.38
C ASP A 72 5.52 -11.60 5.09
N ILE A 73 6.23 -10.98 4.13
CA ILE A 73 5.72 -10.64 2.80
C ILE A 73 6.34 -11.62 1.79
N TYR A 74 5.51 -12.49 1.21
CA TYR A 74 5.95 -13.44 0.19
C TYR A 74 6.36 -12.76 -1.12
N ASP A 75 5.58 -11.77 -1.56
CA ASP A 75 5.83 -11.01 -2.78
C ASP A 75 6.03 -9.55 -2.38
N GLY A 76 7.29 -9.14 -2.25
CA GLY A 76 7.67 -7.81 -1.76
C GLY A 76 6.92 -6.68 -2.47
N LEU A 77 6.71 -5.58 -1.74
CA LEU A 77 6.02 -4.39 -2.22
C LEU A 77 6.98 -3.57 -3.10
N ASN A 78 7.28 -4.09 -4.30
CA ASN A 78 8.25 -3.50 -5.23
C ASN A 78 7.65 -2.31 -6.02
N PHE A 79 7.28 -1.25 -5.32
CA PHE A 79 6.95 0.02 -5.95
C PHE A 79 7.66 1.17 -5.25
N ASP A 80 8.18 2.11 -6.06
CA ASP A 80 8.83 3.32 -5.55
C ASP A 80 7.78 4.41 -5.35
N GLY A 81 7.19 4.42 -4.15
CA GLY A 81 6.08 5.30 -3.81
C GLY A 81 5.50 5.02 -2.43
N GLU A 82 4.35 5.63 -2.17
CA GLU A 82 3.62 5.54 -0.92
C GLU A 82 2.12 5.35 -1.18
N ILE A 83 1.45 4.43 -0.48
CA ILE A 83 -0.01 4.31 -0.54
C ILE A 83 -0.57 4.34 0.88
N ASP A 84 -1.50 5.27 1.10
CA ASP A 84 -2.21 5.40 2.36
C ASP A 84 -3.60 4.77 2.23
N TYR A 85 -3.88 3.81 3.10
CA TYR A 85 -5.16 3.14 3.24
C TYR A 85 -5.83 3.51 4.56
N LEU A 86 -7.15 3.65 4.51
CA LEU A 86 -8.02 3.79 5.66
C LEU A 86 -8.83 2.52 5.87
N SER A 87 -8.62 1.88 7.01
CA SER A 87 -9.49 0.86 7.59
C SER A 87 -10.42 1.52 8.63
N PRO A 88 -11.53 0.88 9.06
CA PRO A 88 -12.43 1.47 10.06
C PRO A 88 -11.73 1.84 11.39
N SER A 89 -10.69 1.09 11.77
CA SER A 89 -9.94 1.27 13.02
C SER A 89 -8.53 1.80 12.82
N ASP A 90 -7.96 1.68 11.62
CA ASP A 90 -6.52 1.79 11.42
C ASP A 90 -6.14 2.56 10.14
N LEU A 91 -5.07 3.34 10.25
CA LEU A 91 -4.37 3.95 9.12
C LEU A 91 -3.21 3.04 8.72
N ILE A 92 -3.28 2.48 7.51
CA ILE A 92 -2.26 1.58 6.99
C ILE A 92 -1.53 2.29 5.87
N LYS A 93 -0.21 2.42 5.96
CA LYS A 93 0.63 3.02 4.92
C LYS A 93 1.61 1.99 4.41
N THR A 94 1.74 1.88 3.08
CA THR A 94 2.79 1.09 2.42
C THR A 94 3.81 2.03 1.78
N GLN A 95 5.10 1.77 2.00
CA GLN A 95 6.18 2.55 1.40
C GLN A 95 7.36 1.63 1.10
N GLY A 96 7.57 1.32 -0.19
CA GLY A 96 8.40 0.17 -0.57
C GLY A 96 7.97 -1.06 0.21
N ASN A 97 8.92 -1.81 0.77
CA ASN A 97 8.66 -3.05 1.51
C ASN A 97 8.19 -2.85 2.96
N ARG A 98 8.05 -1.60 3.42
CA ARG A 98 7.63 -1.28 4.79
C ARG A 98 6.12 -1.03 4.88
N ILE A 99 5.53 -1.58 5.93
CA ILE A 99 4.14 -1.30 6.32
C ILE A 99 4.13 -0.53 7.63
N TYR A 100 3.37 0.55 7.67
CA TYR A 100 3.08 1.31 8.88
C TYR A 100 1.61 1.15 9.25
N ILE A 101 1.33 0.84 10.51
CA ILE A 101 -0.03 0.81 11.06
C ILE A 101 -0.11 1.85 12.16
N ASN A 102 -0.99 2.84 12.00
CA ASN A 102 -1.16 3.97 12.92
C ASN A 102 0.17 4.71 13.21
N GLY A 103 1.05 4.77 12.20
CA GLY A 103 2.39 5.38 12.31
C GLY A 103 3.48 4.45 12.85
N ASN A 104 3.15 3.27 13.37
CA ASN A 104 4.13 2.30 13.83
C ASN A 104 4.60 1.42 12.67
N VAL A 105 5.91 1.36 12.45
CA VAL A 105 6.51 0.47 11.45
C VAL A 105 6.52 -0.97 11.96
N ILE A 106 6.08 -1.91 11.12
CA ILE A 106 6.22 -3.33 11.42
C ILE A 106 7.53 -3.81 10.77
N PRO A 107 8.49 -4.33 11.55
CA PRO A 107 9.75 -4.80 11.01
C PRO A 107 9.51 -6.02 10.11
N GLU A 108 10.19 -6.06 8.97
CA GLU A 108 10.22 -7.25 8.11
C GLU A 108 10.95 -8.39 8.82
N LEU A 109 10.51 -9.62 8.53
CA LEU A 109 11.18 -10.81 9.04
C LEU A 109 12.65 -10.80 8.56
N PRO A 110 13.64 -10.86 9.46
CA PRO A 110 15.04 -10.85 9.05
C PRO A 110 15.31 -12.06 8.15
N SER A 111 15.78 -11.80 6.94
CA SER A 111 16.20 -12.82 5.97
C SER A 111 17.43 -13.54 6.52
N SER A 112 17.24 -14.55 7.36
CA SER A 112 18.32 -15.41 7.80
C SER A 112 18.70 -16.33 6.65
N GLY A 113 19.80 -16.01 5.96
CA GLY A 113 20.48 -16.97 5.11
C GLY A 113 20.79 -18.23 5.94
N GLY A 114 20.15 -19.34 5.60
CA GLY A 114 20.29 -20.61 6.32
C GLY A 114 19.03 -20.97 7.12
N SER A 115 18.22 -21.88 6.57
CA SER A 115 17.19 -22.69 7.25
C SER A 115 16.58 -22.07 8.51
N CYS A 116 15.59 -21.18 8.35
CA CYS A 116 14.79 -20.70 9.48
C CYS A 116 13.98 -21.86 10.10
N LYS A 117 14.53 -22.43 11.18
CA LYS A 117 13.86 -23.33 12.13
C LYS A 117 12.72 -22.66 12.94
N TRP A 118 12.30 -21.45 12.60
CA TRP A 118 11.36 -20.66 13.39
C TRP A 118 9.90 -20.71 12.92
N CYS A 119 9.61 -21.44 11.82
CA CYS A 119 8.26 -21.49 11.22
C CYS A 119 7.40 -22.70 11.63
N THR A 120 7.82 -23.50 12.61
CA THR A 120 7.04 -24.68 13.07
C THR A 120 5.96 -24.37 14.11
N ARG A 121 5.67 -23.09 14.38
CA ARG A 121 4.70 -22.70 15.42
C ARG A 121 3.86 -21.48 15.05
N CYS A 122 3.32 -21.47 13.83
CA CYS A 122 2.12 -20.71 13.52
C CYS A 122 0.97 -21.72 13.41
N ALA A 123 0.33 -22.01 14.54
CA ALA A 123 -0.89 -22.80 14.64
C ALA A 123 -2.08 -21.85 14.75
#